data_AF-A0A946TQ50-F1
#
_entry.id   AF-A0A946TQ50-F1
#
_cell.length_a   1.000
_cell.length_b   1.000
_cell.length_c   1.000
_cell.angle_alpha   90.00
_cell.angle_beta   90.00
_cell.angle_gamma   90.00
#
_symmetry.space_group_name_H-M   'P 1'
#
loop_
_entity.id
_entity.type
_entity.pdbx_description
1 polymer ?
#
loop_
_entity_poly.entity_id
_entity_poly.type
_entity_poly.pdbx_seq_one_letter_code
_entity_poly.pdbx_strand_id
1 'polypeptide(L)'
;LERTDISEWAGIGGYTHHGQNQLNHRVITFQHKCIEPLGESKSDYQIFLEIAQRLGLGLLFSEGMSELDWAQRQFNASDLPKHISWKKFIKKGYFVVPPLKEELRPPVSFRWFAEGRKKDVPEPHPLPADYTEEFLKGLQTQSGKIEFECNSLKRFDADDPERPPLPRYQPSWEGPDDKERFAKYPLLMLTPHARYSYHSQGDGKDTFLNDIVDHRIEIEGRYYWTLRINDQDAKDRGIKKFDLIKAYNERGAVVCAAFPTNRLGRGVLHGYESCAIYDPLGEPGNSVDRGGCLNQLTPRRMQIKQSHSMATAAALVEIELWDGGTELIAAE
;
A
#
# COMPACT_ATOMS: atom_id res chain seq x y z
N LEU A 1 6.70 -7.93 -20.61
CA LEU A 1 7.72 -6.86 -20.49
C LEU A 1 7.99 -6.31 -21.88
N GLU A 2 7.73 -5.02 -22.09
CA GLU A 2 7.82 -4.36 -23.41
C GLU A 2 9.13 -3.56 -23.59
N ARG A 3 9.97 -3.51 -22.55
CA ARG A 3 11.28 -2.86 -22.55
C ARG A 3 12.32 -3.73 -21.86
N THR A 4 13.58 -3.35 -22.04
CA THR A 4 14.70 -3.96 -21.32
C THR A 4 14.95 -3.23 -20.00
N ASP A 5 15.22 -3.97 -18.92
CA ASP A 5 15.53 -3.40 -17.60
C ASP A 5 16.39 -4.34 -16.74
N ILE A 6 16.82 -3.89 -15.57
CA ILE A 6 17.49 -4.70 -14.54
C ILE A 6 16.86 -4.43 -13.17
N SER A 7 16.57 -5.48 -12.41
CA SER A 7 15.93 -5.36 -11.09
C SER A 7 16.34 -6.47 -10.14
N GLU A 8 16.06 -6.29 -8.85
CA GLU A 8 16.10 -7.36 -7.85
C GLU A 8 14.67 -7.79 -7.52
N TRP A 9 14.36 -9.08 -7.70
CA TRP A 9 13.02 -9.60 -7.48
C TRP A 9 12.60 -9.36 -6.03
N ALA A 10 11.44 -8.74 -5.86
CA ALA A 10 10.80 -8.44 -4.57
C ALA A 10 11.67 -7.56 -3.65
N GLY A 11 12.65 -6.88 -4.23
CA GLY A 11 13.36 -5.79 -3.58
C GLY A 11 12.49 -4.54 -3.62
N ILE A 12 12.21 -3.95 -2.47
CA ILE A 12 11.36 -2.75 -2.36
C ILE A 12 12.13 -1.42 -2.54
N GLY A 13 13.25 -1.48 -3.27
CA GLY A 13 14.06 -0.32 -3.66
C GLY A 13 14.67 0.45 -2.47
N GLY A 14 14.91 1.75 -2.67
CA GLY A 14 15.53 2.64 -1.66
C GLY A 14 14.61 3.02 -0.49
N TYR A 15 13.35 2.61 -0.50
CA TYR A 15 12.38 2.96 0.56
C TYR A 15 12.62 2.21 1.86
N THR A 16 13.10 0.97 1.79
CA THR A 16 13.60 0.25 2.98
C THR A 16 14.87 -0.52 2.64
N HIS A 17 15.88 -0.34 3.48
CA HIS A 17 17.19 -0.94 3.27
C HIS A 17 17.11 -2.47 3.48
N HIS A 18 17.55 -3.23 2.48
CA HIS A 18 17.47 -4.71 2.47
C HIS A 18 16.05 -5.28 2.65
N GLY A 19 15.03 -4.55 2.21
CA GLY A 19 13.66 -5.05 2.17
C GLY A 19 13.44 -6.05 1.05
N GLN A 20 13.97 -7.27 1.18
CA GLN A 20 13.58 -8.40 0.33
C GLN A 20 12.46 -9.16 1.01
N ASN A 21 11.23 -8.83 0.63
CA ASN A 21 10.07 -9.52 1.17
C ASN A 21 9.72 -10.72 0.28
N GLN A 22 9.05 -11.73 0.85
CA GLN A 22 8.41 -12.83 0.11
C GLN A 22 9.34 -13.84 -0.60
N LEU A 23 10.67 -13.70 -0.54
CA LEU A 23 11.61 -14.62 -1.18
C LEU A 23 12.63 -15.20 -0.19
N ASN A 24 12.95 -16.49 -0.37
CA ASN A 24 14.01 -17.16 0.39
C ASN A 24 15.42 -16.86 -0.15
N HIS A 25 15.52 -16.29 -1.35
CA HIS A 25 16.79 -15.98 -2.03
C HIS A 25 16.71 -14.59 -2.64
N ARG A 26 17.84 -13.86 -2.62
CA ARG A 26 17.99 -12.64 -3.41
C ARG A 26 18.26 -13.01 -4.86
N VAL A 27 17.37 -12.62 -5.76
CA VAL A 27 17.48 -12.92 -7.19
C VAL A 27 17.50 -11.62 -7.97
N ILE A 28 18.61 -11.36 -8.66
CA ILE A 28 18.76 -10.21 -9.54
C ILE A 28 18.43 -10.67 -10.96
N THR A 29 17.51 -9.97 -11.62
CA THR A 29 16.96 -10.35 -12.92
C THR A 29 17.25 -9.29 -13.97
N PHE A 30 17.66 -9.74 -15.14
CA PHE A 30 17.58 -8.95 -16.36
C PHE A 30 16.17 -9.12 -16.93
N GLN A 31 15.45 -8.02 -17.09
CA GLN A 31 14.13 -8.00 -17.68
C GLN A 31 14.27 -7.87 -19.18
N HIS A 32 14.26 -8.99 -19.91
CA HIS A 32 14.26 -8.96 -21.37
C HIS A 32 12.96 -8.33 -21.89
N LYS A 33 13.07 -7.59 -23.01
CA LYS A 33 11.90 -7.25 -23.83
C LYS A 33 11.31 -8.53 -24.41
N CYS A 34 10.13 -8.92 -23.93
CA CYS A 34 9.44 -10.15 -24.33
C CYS A 34 8.57 -9.98 -25.57
N ILE A 35 7.95 -8.81 -25.72
CA ILE A 35 7.07 -8.45 -26.83
C ILE A 35 7.33 -7.00 -27.25
N GLU A 36 6.87 -6.64 -28.44
CA GLU A 36 6.76 -5.22 -28.83
C GLU A 36 5.65 -4.53 -28.01
N PRO A 37 5.76 -3.22 -27.74
CA PRO A 37 4.71 -2.46 -27.07
C PRO A 37 3.35 -2.63 -27.75
N LEU A 38 2.30 -2.86 -26.95
CA LEU A 38 0.95 -3.03 -27.49
C LEU A 38 0.38 -1.68 -27.95
N GLY A 39 -0.28 -1.68 -29.10
CA GLY A 39 -0.88 -0.48 -29.69
C GLY A 39 0.17 0.61 -29.95
N GLU A 40 -0.06 1.81 -29.43
CA GLU A 40 0.85 2.97 -29.53
C GLU A 40 1.58 3.26 -28.21
N SER A 41 1.57 2.30 -27.27
CA SER A 41 2.23 2.47 -25.98
C SER A 41 3.75 2.60 -26.14
N LYS A 42 4.35 3.32 -25.19
CA LYS A 42 5.80 3.55 -25.11
C LYS A 42 6.21 3.41 -23.65
N SER A 43 7.47 3.03 -23.42
CA SER A 43 8.03 3.07 -22.07
C SER A 43 8.07 4.50 -21.55
N ASP A 44 7.97 4.68 -20.23
CA ASP A 44 8.07 6.02 -19.62
C ASP A 44 9.37 6.73 -19.99
N TYR A 45 10.48 5.99 -20.11
CA TYR A 45 11.75 6.53 -20.57
C TYR A 45 11.63 7.15 -21.96
N GLN A 46 11.02 6.44 -22.91
CA GLN A 46 10.84 6.94 -24.28
C GLN A 46 9.88 8.13 -24.32
N ILE A 47 8.81 8.12 -23.52
CA ILE A 47 7.88 9.26 -23.38
C ILE A 47 8.63 10.49 -22.89
N PHE A 48 9.40 10.38 -21.80
CA PHE A 48 10.17 11.51 -21.26
C PHE A 48 11.31 11.95 -22.16
N LEU A 49 11.97 11.02 -22.87
CA LEU A 49 12.97 11.36 -23.88
C LEU A 49 12.38 12.22 -24.99
N GLU A 50 11.23 11.82 -25.52
CA GLU A 50 10.53 12.54 -26.59
C GLU A 50 10.02 13.92 -26.14
N ILE A 51 9.61 14.07 -24.89
CA ILE A 51 9.29 15.37 -24.29
C ILE A 51 10.57 16.22 -24.17
N ALA A 52 11.64 15.66 -23.61
CA ALA A 52 12.91 16.37 -23.43
C ALA A 52 13.51 16.83 -24.76
N GLN A 53 13.40 16.04 -25.82
CA GLN A 53 13.81 16.44 -27.17
C GLN A 53 13.06 17.67 -27.68
N ARG A 54 11.73 17.73 -27.48
CA ARG A 54 10.91 18.90 -27.84
C ARG A 54 11.25 20.16 -27.03
N LEU A 55 11.77 19.97 -25.82
CA LEU A 55 12.28 21.04 -24.97
C LEU A 55 13.73 21.44 -25.28
N GLY A 56 14.40 20.78 -26.24
CA GLY A 56 15.83 21.00 -26.51
C GLY A 56 16.78 20.41 -25.45
N LEU A 57 16.26 19.58 -24.54
CA LEU A 57 16.98 18.95 -23.42
C LEU A 57 17.26 17.45 -23.64
N GLY A 58 17.00 16.92 -24.83
CA GLY A 58 17.06 15.48 -25.10
C GLY A 58 18.42 14.82 -24.81
N LEU A 59 19.53 15.49 -25.14
CA LEU A 59 20.88 15.00 -24.82
C LEU A 59 21.21 15.09 -23.33
N LEU A 60 20.72 16.13 -22.63
CA LEU A 60 20.92 16.29 -21.19
C LEU A 60 20.16 15.21 -20.42
N PHE A 61 18.93 14.91 -20.84
CA PHE A 61 18.10 13.87 -20.23
C PHE A 61 18.65 12.46 -20.50
N SER A 62 18.96 12.14 -21.76
CA SER A 62 19.38 10.78 -22.12
C SER A 62 20.83 10.48 -21.82
N GLU A 63 21.69 11.51 -21.70
CA GLU A 63 23.15 11.38 -21.74
C GLU A 63 23.65 10.61 -22.99
N GLY A 64 22.85 10.60 -24.06
CA GLY A 64 23.12 9.79 -25.26
C GLY A 64 22.96 8.27 -25.05
N MET A 65 22.39 7.84 -23.93
CA MET A 65 22.19 6.43 -23.58
C MET A 65 20.82 5.91 -23.98
N SER A 66 20.77 4.66 -24.39
CA SER A 66 19.54 3.87 -24.52
C SER A 66 19.11 3.26 -23.19
N GLU A 67 17.90 2.70 -23.11
CA GLU A 67 17.44 1.94 -21.94
C GLU A 67 18.38 0.78 -21.60
N LEU A 68 18.97 0.12 -22.61
CA LEU A 68 19.94 -0.96 -22.41
C LEU A 68 21.26 -0.44 -21.82
N ASP A 69 21.72 0.73 -22.25
CA ASP A 69 22.93 1.36 -21.72
C ASP A 69 22.73 1.77 -20.26
N TRP A 70 21.55 2.30 -19.91
CA TRP A 70 21.18 2.57 -18.52
C TRP A 70 21.16 1.30 -17.67
N ALA A 71 20.58 0.20 -18.17
CA ALA A 71 20.59 -1.09 -17.48
C ALA A 71 22.03 -1.62 -17.30
N GLN A 72 22.91 -1.45 -18.29
CA GLN A 72 24.31 -1.83 -18.20
C GLN A 72 25.07 -0.95 -17.19
N ARG A 73 24.79 0.35 -17.14
CA ARG A 73 25.37 1.27 -16.16
C ARG A 73 24.97 0.87 -14.74
N GLN A 74 23.70 0.53 -14.51
CA GLN A 74 23.23 0.04 -13.21
C GLN A 74 23.89 -1.29 -12.83
N PHE A 75 24.05 -2.22 -13.78
CA PHE A 75 24.81 -3.45 -13.58
C PHE A 75 26.26 -3.15 -13.13
N ASN A 76 26.96 -2.27 -13.84
CA ASN A 76 28.35 -1.90 -13.57
C ASN A 76 28.52 -1.15 -12.23
N ALA A 77 27.51 -0.40 -11.79
CA ALA A 77 27.52 0.31 -10.52
C ALA A 77 27.21 -0.59 -9.31
N SER A 78 26.75 -1.82 -9.54
CA SER A 78 26.47 -2.82 -8.49
C SER A 78 27.68 -3.72 -8.21
N ASP A 79 27.52 -4.68 -7.28
CA ASP A 79 28.52 -5.72 -7.03
C ASP A 79 28.46 -6.90 -8.03
N LEU A 80 27.46 -6.95 -8.94
CA LEU A 80 27.32 -8.02 -9.93
C LEU A 80 28.57 -8.28 -10.81
N PRO A 81 29.32 -7.25 -11.28
CA PRO A 81 30.50 -7.46 -12.12
C PRO A 81 31.59 -8.30 -11.43
N LYS A 82 31.59 -8.38 -10.10
CA LYS A 82 32.50 -9.23 -9.32
C LYS A 82 32.16 -10.73 -9.45
N HIS A 83 30.94 -11.06 -9.89
CA HIS A 83 30.41 -12.42 -9.88
C HIS A 83 30.02 -12.95 -11.27
N ILE A 84 29.58 -12.09 -12.18
CA ILE A 84 29.18 -12.47 -13.53
C ILE A 84 29.52 -11.33 -14.50
N SER A 85 29.85 -11.65 -15.75
CA SER A 85 30.04 -10.62 -16.77
C SER A 85 28.70 -10.19 -17.38
N TRP A 86 28.59 -8.95 -17.84
CA TRP A 86 27.38 -8.41 -18.48
C TRP A 86 26.79 -9.34 -19.54
N LYS A 87 27.63 -9.81 -20.48
CA LYS A 87 27.22 -10.73 -21.55
C LYS A 87 26.67 -12.06 -21.01
N LYS A 88 27.28 -12.62 -19.94
CA LYS A 88 26.79 -13.84 -19.30
C LYS A 88 25.48 -13.59 -18.55
N PHE A 89 25.34 -12.44 -17.90
CA PHE A 89 24.14 -12.04 -17.18
C PHE A 89 22.94 -11.88 -18.11
N ILE A 90 23.05 -11.10 -19.19
CA ILE A 90 21.99 -10.98 -20.21
C ILE A 90 21.61 -12.35 -20.76
N LYS A 91 22.61 -13.18 -21.12
CA LYS A 91 22.35 -14.50 -21.68
C LYS A 91 21.62 -15.43 -20.70
N LYS A 92 21.95 -15.34 -19.41
CA LYS A 92 21.33 -16.16 -18.35
C LYS A 92 19.96 -15.62 -17.92
N GLY A 93 19.76 -14.30 -18.00
CA GLY A 93 18.55 -13.60 -17.58
C GLY A 93 18.41 -13.37 -16.07
N TYR A 94 19.16 -14.08 -15.24
CA TYR A 94 19.09 -13.91 -13.79
C TYR A 94 20.38 -14.35 -13.08
N PHE A 95 20.57 -13.84 -11.87
CA PHE A 95 21.65 -14.20 -10.96
C PHE A 95 21.07 -14.40 -9.55
N VAL A 96 21.23 -15.61 -9.01
CA VAL A 96 20.86 -15.91 -7.61
C VAL A 96 22.07 -15.56 -6.76
N VAL A 97 21.91 -14.59 -5.86
CA VAL A 97 22.99 -14.16 -4.97
C VAL A 97 23.30 -15.30 -4.00
N PRO A 98 24.56 -15.78 -3.92
CA PRO A 98 24.93 -16.80 -2.95
C PRO A 98 24.63 -16.34 -1.52
N PRO A 99 24.24 -17.25 -0.62
CA PRO A 99 24.07 -16.89 0.79
C PRO A 99 25.38 -16.37 1.36
N LEU A 100 25.29 -15.44 2.31
CA LEU A 100 26.44 -14.97 3.05
C LEU A 100 27.08 -16.15 3.81
N LYS A 101 28.41 -16.17 3.82
CA LYS A 101 29.17 -17.06 4.70
C LYS A 101 28.78 -16.77 6.15
N GLU A 102 28.86 -17.78 7.02
CA GLU A 102 28.38 -17.68 8.41
C GLU A 102 29.00 -16.48 9.14
N GLU A 103 30.30 -16.28 8.95
CA GLU A 103 31.07 -15.19 9.55
C GLU A 103 30.70 -13.78 9.05
N LEU A 104 29.97 -13.68 7.94
CA LEU A 104 29.49 -12.42 7.36
C LEU A 104 28.00 -12.18 7.62
N ARG A 105 27.30 -13.11 8.29
CA ARG A 105 25.87 -12.94 8.58
C ARG A 105 25.69 -11.85 9.63
N PRO A 106 24.72 -10.94 9.44
CA PRO A 106 24.46 -9.90 10.41
C PRO A 106 23.99 -10.50 11.74
N PRO A 107 24.38 -9.90 12.88
CA PRO A 107 23.82 -10.25 14.18
C PRO A 107 22.30 -10.07 14.22
N VAL A 108 21.66 -10.72 15.20
CA VAL A 108 20.21 -10.60 15.40
C VAL A 108 19.83 -9.15 15.67
N SER A 109 18.79 -8.66 14.98
CA SER A 109 18.30 -7.29 15.11
C SER A 109 17.98 -6.95 16.57
N PHE A 110 18.33 -5.71 16.96
CA PHE A 110 18.19 -5.16 18.31
C PHE A 110 18.85 -5.94 19.47
N ARG A 111 19.57 -7.05 19.23
CA ARG A 111 20.33 -7.74 20.29
C ARG A 111 21.38 -6.84 20.93
N TRP A 112 22.02 -6.00 20.13
CA TRP A 112 22.99 -4.99 20.61
C TRP A 112 22.37 -4.03 21.61
N PHE A 113 21.13 -3.59 21.36
CA PHE A 113 20.40 -2.69 22.24
C PHE A 113 20.01 -3.40 23.54
N ALA A 114 19.48 -4.62 23.44
CA ALA A 114 19.10 -5.43 24.60
C ALA A 114 20.29 -5.75 25.53
N GLU A 115 21.48 -5.99 24.96
CA GLU A 115 22.71 -6.29 25.70
C GLU A 115 23.54 -5.04 26.05
N GLY A 116 23.06 -3.83 25.70
CA GLY A 116 23.76 -2.56 26.01
C GLY A 116 25.10 -2.38 25.29
N ARG A 117 25.31 -3.09 24.18
CA ARG A 117 26.53 -3.05 23.37
C ARG A 117 26.43 -1.98 22.28
N LYS A 118 27.56 -1.74 21.61
CA LYS A 118 27.56 -0.99 20.36
C LYS A 118 26.79 -1.75 19.27
N LYS A 119 26.03 -0.99 18.49
CA LYS A 119 25.32 -1.44 17.31
C LYS A 119 26.29 -2.05 16.30
N ASP A 120 25.98 -3.27 15.89
CA ASP A 120 26.80 -4.12 15.03
C ASP A 120 25.98 -4.72 13.87
N VAL A 121 24.82 -4.15 13.58
CA VAL A 121 23.96 -4.53 12.44
C VAL A 121 24.17 -3.58 11.26
N PRO A 122 24.00 -4.05 10.01
CA PRO A 122 24.30 -3.27 8.79
C PRO A 122 23.28 -2.17 8.48
N GLU A 123 22.15 -2.13 9.20
CA GLU A 123 21.18 -1.05 9.09
C GLU A 123 21.88 0.31 9.31
N PRO A 124 21.61 1.36 8.52
CA PRO A 124 22.29 2.64 8.68
C PRO A 124 21.74 3.48 9.86
N HIS A 125 20.45 3.37 10.19
CA HIS A 125 19.81 4.19 11.23
C HIS A 125 20.05 3.64 12.65
N PRO A 126 20.31 4.45 13.69
CA PRO A 126 20.45 5.92 13.66
C PRO A 126 21.66 6.39 12.82
N LEU A 127 21.51 7.51 12.10
CA LEU A 127 22.61 8.10 11.34
C LEU A 127 23.66 8.68 12.30
N PRO A 128 24.91 8.91 11.85
CA PRO A 128 25.96 9.43 12.72
C PRO A 128 25.59 10.72 13.47
N ALA A 129 24.80 11.60 12.85
CA ALA A 129 24.35 12.85 13.45
C ALA A 129 23.19 12.69 14.46
N ASP A 130 22.57 11.51 14.53
CA ASP A 130 21.43 11.26 15.41
C ASP A 130 21.84 10.73 16.79
N TYR A 131 23.10 10.32 16.97
CA TYR A 131 23.60 9.86 18.27
C TYR A 131 23.84 11.06 19.19
N THR A 132 23.35 10.97 20.43
CA THR A 132 23.43 12.07 21.40
C THR A 132 24.70 12.02 22.25
N GLU A 133 25.10 10.84 22.72
CA GLU A 133 26.22 10.68 23.66
C GLU A 133 27.38 9.89 23.04
N GLU A 134 27.12 8.64 22.63
CA GLU A 134 28.14 7.74 22.12
C GLU A 134 27.75 7.18 20.74
N PHE A 135 28.66 7.26 19.78
CA PHE A 135 28.46 6.69 18.45
C PHE A 135 28.21 5.17 18.52
N LEU A 136 27.17 4.71 17.82
CA LEU A 136 26.68 3.32 17.78
C LEU A 136 26.07 2.83 19.11
N LYS A 137 25.66 3.70 20.04
CA LYS A 137 25.04 3.27 21.30
C LYS A 137 23.68 3.91 21.49
N GLY A 138 22.71 3.09 21.91
CA GLY A 138 21.32 3.53 22.09
C GLY A 138 20.53 3.66 20.79
N LEU A 139 19.24 3.96 20.93
CA LEU A 139 18.32 4.26 19.84
C LEU A 139 18.47 5.71 19.35
N GLN A 140 17.77 6.07 18.26
CA GLN A 140 17.75 7.42 17.68
C GLN A 140 17.10 8.49 18.60
N THR A 141 16.43 8.05 19.66
CA THR A 141 15.72 8.93 20.59
C THR A 141 16.70 9.80 21.40
N GLN A 142 16.22 10.92 21.95
CA GLN A 142 17.08 11.85 22.69
C GLN A 142 17.75 11.19 23.91
N SER A 143 17.08 10.23 24.54
CA SER A 143 17.63 9.44 25.66
C SER A 143 18.44 8.21 25.24
N GLY A 144 18.46 7.86 23.95
CA GLY A 144 19.00 6.59 23.47
C GLY A 144 18.21 5.34 23.91
N LYS A 145 17.00 5.51 24.46
CA LYS A 145 16.16 4.43 25.04
C LYS A 145 14.79 4.37 24.37
N ILE A 146 13.99 3.37 24.75
CA ILE A 146 12.55 3.36 24.47
C ILE A 146 11.89 4.39 25.39
N GLU A 147 11.35 5.45 24.81
CA GLU A 147 10.74 6.55 25.54
C GLU A 147 9.23 6.33 25.69
N PHE A 148 8.81 5.86 26.87
CA PHE A 148 7.38 5.84 27.22
C PHE A 148 6.82 7.26 27.29
N GLU A 149 7.60 8.23 27.79
CA GLU A 149 7.27 9.65 27.67
C GLU A 149 8.21 10.28 26.64
N CYS A 150 7.66 10.57 25.46
CA CYS A 150 8.43 10.96 24.29
C CYS A 150 9.01 12.39 24.40
N ASN A 151 10.34 12.52 24.40
CA ASN A 151 11.01 13.81 24.52
C ASN A 151 10.81 14.71 23.30
N SER A 152 10.75 14.13 22.09
CA SER A 152 10.50 14.91 20.88
C SER A 152 9.10 15.51 20.87
N LEU A 153 8.09 14.78 21.33
CA LEU A 153 6.72 15.31 21.49
C LEU A 153 6.65 16.40 22.55
N LYS A 154 7.30 16.22 23.71
CA LYS A 154 7.38 17.27 24.76
C LYS A 154 7.98 18.58 24.23
N ARG A 155 8.97 18.50 23.34
CA ARG A 155 9.62 19.68 22.75
C ARG A 155 8.82 20.31 21.62
N PHE A 156 8.02 19.50 20.91
CA PHE A 156 7.21 19.95 19.78
C PHE A 156 5.90 20.59 20.27
N ASP A 157 5.06 19.81 20.94
CA ASP A 157 3.75 20.23 21.45
C ASP A 157 3.34 19.29 22.59
N ALA A 158 3.71 19.65 23.83
CA ALA A 158 3.46 18.82 25.00
C ALA A 158 1.98 18.70 25.36
N ASP A 159 1.16 19.65 24.90
CA ASP A 159 -0.25 19.80 25.24
C ASP A 159 -1.18 19.32 24.12
N ASP A 160 -0.65 18.73 23.02
CA ASP A 160 -1.46 18.19 21.92
C ASP A 160 -2.42 17.10 22.45
N PRO A 161 -3.74 17.35 22.45
CA PRO A 161 -4.71 16.40 22.99
C PRO A 161 -4.84 15.13 22.14
N GLU A 162 -4.46 15.16 20.85
CA GLU A 162 -4.54 14.03 19.92
C GLU A 162 -3.23 13.24 19.83
N ARG A 163 -2.12 13.80 20.34
CA ARG A 163 -0.81 13.13 20.39
C ARG A 163 0.00 13.49 21.65
N PRO A 164 -0.47 13.08 22.84
CA PRO A 164 0.21 13.38 24.08
C PRO A 164 1.59 12.68 24.14
N PRO A 165 2.57 13.25 24.86
CA PRO A 165 3.89 12.63 24.99
C PRO A 165 3.90 11.23 25.61
N LEU A 166 2.94 10.93 26.48
CA LEU A 166 2.74 9.62 27.08
C LEU A 166 1.62 8.87 26.35
N PRO A 167 1.89 7.67 25.78
CA PRO A 167 0.86 6.82 25.21
C PRO A 167 -0.23 6.50 26.24
N ARG A 168 -1.47 6.81 25.88
CA ARG A 168 -2.65 6.51 26.67
C ARG A 168 -3.80 6.13 25.75
N TYR A 169 -4.79 5.45 26.29
CA TYR A 169 -6.00 5.18 25.53
C TYR A 169 -6.69 6.50 25.17
N GLN A 170 -6.90 6.70 23.87
CA GLN A 170 -7.70 7.78 23.32
C GLN A 170 -8.77 7.14 22.45
N PRO A 171 -10.06 7.41 22.72
CA PRO A 171 -11.14 7.04 21.83
C PRO A 171 -10.83 7.40 20.38
N SER A 172 -11.14 6.50 19.45
CA SER A 172 -11.11 6.85 18.03
C SER A 172 -12.11 7.96 17.78
N TRP A 173 -11.69 8.99 17.04
CA TRP A 173 -12.57 10.08 16.67
C TRP A 173 -13.63 9.68 15.63
N GLU A 174 -13.45 8.54 14.94
CA GLU A 174 -14.49 7.88 14.16
C GLU A 174 -14.58 6.43 14.63
N GLY A 175 -15.60 6.18 15.44
CA GLY A 175 -15.82 4.91 16.14
C GLY A 175 -17.02 5.01 17.09
N PRO A 176 -17.25 4.01 17.95
CA PRO A 176 -18.43 3.97 18.83
C PRO A 176 -18.57 5.16 19.79
N ASP A 177 -17.47 5.85 20.11
CA ASP A 177 -17.46 7.03 20.97
C ASP A 177 -17.93 8.31 20.25
N ASP A 178 -17.91 8.33 18.90
CA ASP A 178 -18.58 9.35 18.08
C ASP A 178 -20.09 9.04 17.99
N LYS A 179 -20.80 9.32 19.09
CA LYS A 179 -22.20 8.92 19.29
C LYS A 179 -23.14 9.39 18.19
N GLU A 180 -22.92 10.59 17.65
CA GLU A 180 -23.78 11.16 16.61
C GLU A 180 -23.65 10.38 15.31
N ARG A 181 -22.42 10.18 14.85
CA ARG A 181 -22.13 9.43 13.62
C ARG A 181 -22.46 7.95 13.78
N PHE A 182 -22.12 7.35 14.92
CA PHE A 182 -22.38 5.94 15.19
C PHE A 182 -23.88 5.61 15.26
N ALA A 183 -24.72 6.56 15.68
CA ALA A 183 -26.18 6.39 15.63
C ALA A 183 -26.72 6.32 14.19
N LYS A 184 -26.09 7.02 13.24
CA LYS A 184 -26.46 7.01 11.81
C LYS A 184 -25.81 5.85 11.05
N TYR A 185 -24.57 5.53 11.39
CA TYR A 185 -23.70 4.61 10.67
C TYR A 185 -23.05 3.63 11.66
N PRO A 186 -23.79 2.60 12.11
CA PRO A 186 -23.38 1.76 13.23
C PRO A 186 -22.33 0.69 12.88
N LEU A 187 -21.96 0.55 11.61
CA LEU A 187 -21.05 -0.49 11.14
C LEU A 187 -19.64 0.08 10.93
N LEU A 188 -18.64 -0.55 11.56
CA LEU A 188 -17.23 -0.23 11.34
C LEU A 188 -16.70 -1.03 10.15
N MET A 189 -16.46 -0.34 9.04
CA MET A 189 -15.87 -0.93 7.84
C MET A 189 -14.34 -0.83 7.88
N LEU A 190 -13.68 -1.98 7.74
CA LEU A 190 -12.23 -2.09 7.61
C LEU A 190 -11.83 -2.26 6.14
N THR A 191 -10.80 -1.52 5.72
CA THR A 191 -10.32 -1.50 4.33
C THR A 191 -8.82 -1.79 4.17
N PRO A 192 -8.37 -3.03 4.45
CA PRO A 192 -6.97 -3.41 4.23
C PRO A 192 -6.65 -3.62 2.75
N HIS A 193 -5.36 -3.81 2.43
CA HIS A 193 -4.89 -4.03 1.06
C HIS A 193 -5.57 -5.24 0.40
N ALA A 194 -5.84 -5.13 -0.90
CA ALA A 194 -6.38 -6.22 -1.70
C ALA A 194 -5.52 -7.49 -1.63
N ARG A 195 -6.16 -8.64 -1.39
CA ARG A 195 -5.46 -9.93 -1.29
C ARG A 195 -4.87 -10.42 -2.62
N TYR A 196 -5.61 -10.23 -3.71
CA TYR A 196 -5.32 -10.82 -5.01
C TYR A 196 -4.71 -9.84 -6.01
N SER A 197 -4.57 -8.57 -5.63
CA SER A 197 -4.00 -7.52 -6.47
C SER A 197 -2.96 -6.72 -5.70
N TYR A 198 -1.93 -6.26 -6.39
CA TYR A 198 -0.97 -5.33 -5.81
C TYR A 198 -1.52 -3.91 -5.92
N HIS A 199 -2.22 -3.46 -4.88
CA HIS A 199 -3.07 -2.27 -4.96
C HIS A 199 -4.01 -2.35 -6.18
N SER A 200 -4.01 -1.33 -7.04
CA SER A 200 -4.80 -1.32 -8.28
C SER A 200 -4.13 -2.07 -9.43
N GLN A 201 -2.92 -2.61 -9.26
CA GLN A 201 -2.14 -3.29 -10.29
C GLN A 201 -2.53 -4.77 -10.38
N GLY A 202 -3.75 -5.03 -10.82
CA GLY A 202 -4.27 -6.36 -11.11
C GLY A 202 -5.79 -6.36 -11.21
N ASP A 203 -6.48 -5.75 -10.24
CA ASP A 203 -7.94 -5.58 -10.26
C ASP A 203 -8.44 -4.91 -11.55
N GLY A 204 -9.65 -5.27 -11.97
CA GLY A 204 -10.28 -4.75 -13.19
C GLY A 204 -9.51 -5.18 -14.43
N LYS A 205 -9.34 -4.25 -15.39
CA LYS A 205 -8.52 -4.40 -16.62
C LYS A 205 -8.76 -5.71 -17.38
N ASP A 206 -9.94 -6.29 -17.23
CA ASP A 206 -10.32 -7.59 -17.78
C ASP A 206 -9.31 -8.71 -17.46
N THR A 207 -8.71 -8.68 -16.26
CA THR A 207 -7.77 -9.73 -15.85
C THR A 207 -8.50 -10.95 -15.31
N PHE A 208 -7.83 -12.11 -15.40
CA PHE A 208 -8.27 -13.37 -14.81
C PHE A 208 -8.45 -13.33 -13.27
N LEU A 209 -7.97 -12.27 -12.61
CA LEU A 209 -8.15 -12.11 -11.16
C LEU A 209 -9.63 -11.84 -10.83
N ASN A 210 -10.38 -11.20 -11.74
CA ASN A 210 -11.80 -10.86 -11.52
C ASN A 210 -12.67 -12.11 -11.33
N ASP A 211 -12.25 -13.26 -11.87
CA ASP A 211 -12.94 -14.55 -11.74
C ASP A 211 -12.79 -15.20 -10.35
N ILE A 212 -11.89 -14.67 -9.51
CA ILE A 212 -11.71 -15.16 -8.15
C ILE A 212 -12.89 -14.67 -7.31
N VAL A 213 -13.75 -15.59 -6.88
CA VAL A 213 -14.98 -15.31 -6.09
C VAL A 213 -14.73 -14.47 -4.83
N ASP A 214 -13.55 -14.57 -4.21
CA ASP A 214 -13.18 -13.79 -3.01
C ASP A 214 -12.57 -12.40 -3.33
N HIS A 215 -12.42 -12.09 -4.63
CA HIS A 215 -11.99 -10.80 -5.17
C HIS A 215 -13.19 -9.99 -5.67
N ARG A 216 -13.87 -10.49 -6.71
CA ARG A 216 -15.10 -9.93 -7.28
C ARG A 216 -16.13 -11.03 -7.52
N ILE A 217 -17.40 -10.63 -7.57
CA ILE A 217 -18.52 -11.53 -7.81
C ILE A 217 -19.26 -11.07 -9.06
N GLU A 218 -19.41 -11.96 -10.03
CA GLU A 218 -20.18 -11.71 -11.24
C GLU A 218 -21.68 -11.83 -10.96
N ILE A 219 -22.43 -10.75 -11.23
CA ILE A 219 -23.89 -10.69 -11.12
C ILE A 219 -24.38 -10.02 -12.40
N GLU A 220 -25.22 -10.72 -13.16
CA GLU A 220 -25.83 -10.23 -14.41
C GLU A 220 -24.78 -9.70 -15.43
N GLY A 221 -23.66 -10.41 -15.57
CA GLY A 221 -22.59 -10.05 -16.52
C GLY A 221 -21.68 -8.93 -16.05
N ARG A 222 -21.70 -8.57 -14.75
CA ARG A 222 -20.84 -7.53 -14.18
C ARG A 222 -20.17 -7.99 -12.89
N TYR A 223 -18.88 -7.71 -12.77
CA TYR A 223 -18.09 -8.02 -11.58
C TYR A 223 -18.15 -6.90 -10.53
N TYR A 224 -18.85 -7.17 -9.43
CA TYR A 224 -18.95 -6.28 -8.28
C TYR A 224 -17.87 -6.58 -7.24
N TRP A 225 -17.43 -5.54 -6.54
CA TRP A 225 -16.48 -5.68 -5.44
C TRP A 225 -17.10 -6.43 -4.27
N THR A 226 -16.31 -7.25 -3.59
CA THR A 226 -16.80 -8.10 -2.50
C THR A 226 -16.74 -7.36 -1.17
N LEU A 227 -17.89 -7.23 -0.49
CA LEU A 227 -17.96 -6.71 0.88
C LEU A 227 -18.34 -7.83 1.85
N ARG A 228 -17.45 -8.15 2.79
CA ARG A 228 -17.69 -9.18 3.81
C ARG A 228 -18.44 -8.58 4.98
N ILE A 229 -19.47 -9.30 5.44
CA ILE A 229 -20.41 -8.85 6.46
C ILE A 229 -20.50 -9.96 7.52
N ASN A 230 -20.61 -9.60 8.79
CA ASN A 230 -20.98 -10.60 9.80
C ASN A 230 -22.34 -11.24 9.46
N ASP A 231 -22.45 -12.56 9.63
CA ASP A 231 -23.65 -13.33 9.29
C ASP A 231 -24.94 -12.85 10.01
N GLN A 232 -24.83 -12.42 11.27
CA GLN A 232 -25.98 -11.93 12.02
C GLN A 232 -26.40 -10.53 11.56
N ASP A 233 -25.44 -9.64 11.30
CA ASP A 233 -25.75 -8.28 10.82
C ASP A 233 -26.38 -8.30 9.42
N ALA A 234 -25.99 -9.27 8.59
CA ALA A 234 -26.63 -9.53 7.31
C ALA A 234 -28.08 -10.02 7.48
N LYS A 235 -28.32 -10.99 8.38
CA LYS A 235 -29.67 -11.49 8.70
C LYS A 235 -30.59 -10.41 9.24
N ASP A 236 -30.11 -9.57 10.15
CA ASP A 236 -30.88 -8.48 10.74
C ASP A 236 -31.34 -7.45 9.69
N ARG A 237 -30.60 -7.36 8.57
CA ARG A 237 -30.90 -6.50 7.41
C ARG A 237 -31.55 -7.24 6.24
N GLY A 238 -31.84 -8.53 6.36
CA GLY A 238 -32.40 -9.36 5.28
C GLY A 238 -31.47 -9.59 4.08
N ILE A 239 -30.16 -9.35 4.24
CA ILE A 239 -29.14 -9.47 3.20
C ILE A 239 -28.69 -10.93 3.08
N LYS A 240 -28.73 -11.48 1.87
CA LYS A 240 -28.25 -12.81 1.54
C LYS A 240 -26.89 -12.75 0.85
N LYS A 241 -26.27 -13.92 0.72
CA LYS A 241 -25.01 -14.06 0.00
C LYS A 241 -25.21 -13.69 -1.47
N PHE A 242 -24.36 -12.80 -1.95
CA PHE A 242 -24.33 -12.24 -3.31
C PHE A 242 -25.46 -11.27 -3.65
N ASP A 243 -26.26 -10.83 -2.68
CA ASP A 243 -27.12 -9.68 -2.90
C ASP A 243 -26.27 -8.44 -3.18
N LEU A 244 -26.74 -7.59 -4.10
CA LEU A 244 -26.15 -6.28 -4.30
C LEU A 244 -26.59 -5.37 -3.17
N ILE A 245 -25.61 -4.79 -2.49
CA ILE A 245 -25.81 -3.90 -1.36
C ILE A 245 -25.12 -2.56 -1.62
N LYS A 246 -25.68 -1.51 -1.06
CA LYS A 246 -25.10 -0.17 -1.04
C LYS A 246 -24.50 0.07 0.34
N ALA A 247 -23.19 0.27 0.40
CA ALA A 247 -22.49 0.74 1.59
C ALA A 247 -22.31 2.26 1.49
N TYR A 248 -22.68 3.00 2.54
CA TYR A 248 -22.72 4.46 2.47
C TYR A 248 -22.47 5.15 3.81
N ASN A 249 -22.09 6.42 3.71
CA ASN A 249 -22.16 7.42 4.78
C ASN A 249 -22.30 8.81 4.14
N GLU A 250 -22.10 9.89 4.89
CA GLU A 250 -22.24 11.26 4.38
C GLU A 250 -21.22 11.63 3.29
N ARG A 251 -20.19 10.80 3.06
CA ARG A 251 -19.12 11.05 2.08
C ARG A 251 -19.45 10.51 0.70
N GLY A 252 -20.28 9.48 0.63
CA GLY A 252 -20.61 8.79 -0.61
C GLY A 252 -21.28 7.44 -0.41
N ALA A 253 -21.43 6.71 -1.50
CA ALA A 253 -22.05 5.39 -1.52
C ALA A 253 -21.38 4.49 -2.57
N VAL A 254 -21.21 3.21 -2.23
CA VAL A 254 -20.55 2.21 -3.07
C VAL A 254 -21.38 0.93 -3.12
N VAL A 255 -21.66 0.43 -4.32
CA VAL A 255 -22.33 -0.86 -4.53
C VAL A 255 -21.31 -1.99 -4.46
N CYS A 256 -21.61 -3.00 -3.68
CA CYS A 256 -20.80 -4.21 -3.51
C CYS A 256 -21.69 -5.46 -3.53
N ALA A 257 -21.09 -6.60 -3.84
CA ALA A 257 -21.72 -7.90 -3.63
C ALA A 257 -21.49 -8.35 -2.18
N ALA A 258 -22.57 -8.68 -1.48
CA ALA A 258 -22.54 -9.10 -0.08
C ALA A 258 -21.93 -10.49 0.09
N PHE A 259 -21.02 -10.65 1.06
CA PHE A 259 -20.45 -11.94 1.44
C PHE A 259 -20.58 -12.16 2.96
N PRO A 260 -21.74 -12.64 3.45
CA PRO A 260 -21.93 -12.99 4.85
C PRO A 260 -20.92 -14.05 5.31
N THR A 261 -20.34 -13.85 6.50
CA THR A 261 -19.30 -14.72 7.07
C THR A 261 -19.28 -14.66 8.60
N ASN A 262 -18.78 -15.74 9.21
CA ASN A 262 -18.54 -15.81 10.66
C ASN A 262 -17.11 -15.40 11.06
N ARG A 263 -16.33 -14.82 10.14
CA ARG A 263 -14.93 -14.38 10.37
C ARG A 263 -14.81 -12.95 10.90
N LEU A 264 -15.92 -12.24 11.05
CA LEU A 264 -16.00 -10.87 11.53
C LEU A 264 -16.81 -10.82 12.82
N GLY A 265 -16.42 -9.93 13.75
CA GLY A 265 -17.27 -9.58 14.89
C GLY A 265 -18.54 -8.87 14.44
N ARG A 266 -19.59 -8.87 15.27
CA ARG A 266 -20.80 -8.07 15.00
C ARG A 266 -20.45 -6.58 14.95
N GLY A 267 -21.13 -5.85 14.07
CA GLY A 267 -20.89 -4.44 13.78
C GLY A 267 -19.65 -4.19 12.90
N VAL A 268 -18.99 -5.22 12.36
CA VAL A 268 -17.77 -5.06 11.55
C VAL A 268 -17.99 -5.53 10.13
N LEU A 269 -17.61 -4.68 9.18
CA LEU A 269 -17.53 -4.99 7.76
C LEU A 269 -16.08 -5.06 7.32
N HIS A 270 -15.82 -5.80 6.26
CA HIS A 270 -14.49 -5.87 5.66
C HIS A 270 -14.61 -5.91 4.13
N GLY A 271 -14.09 -4.88 3.48
CA GLY A 271 -13.89 -4.86 2.04
C GLY A 271 -12.47 -4.41 1.76
N TYR A 272 -11.82 -4.94 0.72
CA TYR A 272 -10.46 -4.49 0.44
C TYR A 272 -10.47 -3.05 -0.10
N GLU A 273 -9.43 -2.28 0.18
CA GLU A 273 -9.15 -1.06 -0.56
C GLU A 273 -8.54 -1.35 -1.95
N SER A 274 -8.08 -0.31 -2.64
CA SER A 274 -7.34 -0.41 -3.90
C SER A 274 -8.11 -0.99 -5.09
N CYS A 275 -9.44 -0.83 -5.11
CA CYS A 275 -10.23 -0.99 -6.32
C CYS A 275 -9.62 -0.14 -7.45
N ALA A 276 -9.44 -0.75 -8.63
CA ALA A 276 -8.88 -0.09 -9.80
C ALA A 276 -9.94 0.46 -10.75
N ILE A 277 -11.22 0.15 -10.49
CA ILE A 277 -12.35 0.56 -11.31
C ILE A 277 -13.13 1.63 -10.57
N TYR A 278 -13.20 2.82 -11.15
CA TYR A 278 -14.12 3.86 -10.75
C TYR A 278 -15.21 3.96 -11.81
N ASP A 279 -16.44 3.59 -11.46
CA ASP A 279 -17.59 3.49 -12.36
C ASP A 279 -18.80 4.14 -11.69
N PRO A 280 -18.85 5.49 -11.68
CA PRO A 280 -19.98 6.25 -11.13
C PRO A 280 -21.23 5.99 -11.96
N LEU A 281 -22.36 5.77 -11.29
CA LEU A 281 -23.67 5.55 -11.93
C LEU A 281 -24.31 6.85 -12.47
N GLY A 282 -23.83 8.01 -12.04
CA GLY A 282 -24.29 9.33 -12.47
C GLY A 282 -23.12 10.29 -12.65
N GLU A 283 -23.26 11.52 -12.14
CA GLU A 283 -22.18 12.51 -12.21
C GLU A 283 -20.94 12.03 -11.42
N PRO A 284 -19.74 12.00 -12.04
CA PRO A 284 -18.51 11.63 -11.34
C PRO A 284 -18.27 12.50 -10.10
N GLY A 285 -18.14 11.85 -8.94
CA GLY A 285 -17.87 12.47 -7.64
C GLY A 285 -19.13 12.82 -6.85
N ASN A 286 -20.31 12.75 -7.48
CA ASN A 286 -21.59 13.12 -6.89
C ASN A 286 -22.66 12.02 -7.03
N SER A 287 -22.25 10.78 -7.33
CA SER A 287 -23.15 9.64 -7.53
C SER A 287 -22.58 8.36 -6.93
N VAL A 288 -23.44 7.35 -6.80
CA VAL A 288 -23.07 6.02 -6.31
C VAL A 288 -22.04 5.38 -7.25
N ASP A 289 -20.95 4.86 -6.70
CA ASP A 289 -19.96 4.06 -7.46
C ASP A 289 -20.32 2.57 -7.42
N ARG A 290 -20.32 1.92 -8.59
CA ARG A 290 -20.46 0.46 -8.67
C ARG A 290 -19.14 -0.25 -9.01
N GLY A 291 -18.04 0.49 -9.11
CA GLY A 291 -16.71 -0.07 -9.31
C GLY A 291 -16.21 -0.81 -8.08
N GLY A 292 -16.47 -0.26 -6.88
CA GLY A 292 -16.03 -0.83 -5.60
C GLY A 292 -15.06 0.04 -4.81
N CYS A 293 -15.00 1.33 -5.12
CA CYS A 293 -14.05 2.29 -4.52
C CYS A 293 -14.44 2.65 -3.07
N LEU A 294 -14.30 1.70 -2.14
CA LEU A 294 -14.62 1.87 -0.71
C LEU A 294 -13.88 3.03 -0.03
N ASN A 295 -12.73 3.46 -0.56
CA ASN A 295 -12.01 4.63 -0.04
C ASN A 295 -12.82 5.94 -0.18
N GLN A 296 -13.89 5.98 -0.99
CA GLN A 296 -14.84 7.09 -0.99
C GLN A 296 -15.57 7.26 0.35
N LEU A 297 -15.71 6.17 1.12
CA LEU A 297 -16.36 6.17 2.43
C LEU A 297 -15.37 6.44 3.57
N THR A 298 -14.06 6.42 3.30
CA THR A 298 -13.02 6.61 4.31
C THR A 298 -12.76 8.08 4.63
N PRO A 299 -12.32 8.41 5.84
CA PRO A 299 -12.22 9.80 6.26
C PRO A 299 -11.11 10.55 5.55
N ARG A 300 -11.39 11.83 5.24
CA ARG A 300 -10.40 12.81 4.76
C ARG A 300 -9.61 13.46 5.89
N ARG A 301 -10.07 13.32 7.13
CA ARG A 301 -9.40 13.84 8.33
C ARG A 301 -8.07 13.10 8.50
N MET A 302 -7.01 13.86 8.81
CA MET A 302 -5.72 13.28 9.19
C MET A 302 -5.83 12.52 10.52
N GLN A 303 -4.93 11.57 10.77
CA GLN A 303 -4.94 10.80 12.04
C GLN A 303 -4.96 11.71 13.28
N ILE A 304 -4.20 12.80 13.22
CA ILE A 304 -4.09 13.85 14.24
C ILE A 304 -3.99 15.22 13.56
N LYS A 305 -4.32 16.28 14.29
CA LYS A 305 -4.25 17.68 13.82
C LYS A 305 -2.88 18.10 13.29
N GLN A 306 -1.79 17.69 13.95
CA GLN A 306 -0.43 18.14 13.66
C GLN A 306 0.32 17.24 12.64
N SER A 307 -0.37 16.33 11.95
CA SER A 307 0.22 15.42 10.96
C SER A 307 -0.54 15.45 9.63
N HIS A 308 0.16 15.12 8.55
CA HIS A 308 -0.41 14.94 7.22
C HIS A 308 -0.41 13.45 6.86
N SER A 309 -1.16 12.64 7.62
CA SER A 309 -1.21 11.18 7.49
C SER A 309 -2.64 10.67 7.34
N MET A 310 -2.84 9.74 6.41
CA MET A 310 -4.12 9.08 6.16
C MET A 310 -4.66 8.31 7.37
N ALA A 311 -5.97 8.33 7.57
CA ALA A 311 -6.68 7.59 8.62
C ALA A 311 -7.73 6.63 8.03
N THR A 312 -7.43 6.00 6.90
CA THR A 312 -8.41 5.32 6.05
C THR A 312 -8.69 3.87 6.43
N ALA A 313 -7.98 3.31 7.41
CA ALA A 313 -8.09 1.88 7.74
C ALA A 313 -9.47 1.47 8.27
N ALA A 314 -10.24 2.42 8.79
CA ALA A 314 -11.59 2.20 9.27
C ALA A 314 -12.51 3.39 8.96
N ALA A 315 -13.78 3.12 8.72
CA ALA A 315 -14.82 4.13 8.57
C ALA A 315 -16.16 3.64 9.14
N LEU A 316 -16.95 4.56 9.69
CA LEU A 316 -18.34 4.26 10.05
C LEU A 316 -19.23 4.39 8.82
N VAL A 317 -20.02 3.34 8.57
CA VAL A 317 -20.96 3.22 7.44
C VAL A 317 -22.27 2.56 7.86
N GLU A 318 -23.26 2.62 7.00
CA GLU A 318 -24.42 1.73 7.00
C GLU A 318 -24.47 0.96 5.66
N ILE A 319 -25.20 -0.16 5.64
CA ILE A 319 -25.47 -0.96 4.45
C ILE A 319 -26.97 -1.25 4.31
N GLU A 320 -27.41 -1.32 3.07
CA GLU A 320 -28.77 -1.74 2.71
C GLU A 320 -28.77 -2.47 1.38
N LEU A 321 -29.84 -3.21 1.08
CA LEU A 321 -30.05 -3.78 -0.26
C LEU A 321 -30.07 -2.63 -1.28
N TRP A 322 -29.34 -2.80 -2.38
CA TRP A 322 -29.32 -1.78 -3.42
C TRP A 322 -30.64 -1.79 -4.19
N ASP A 323 -31.27 -0.63 -4.27
CA ASP A 323 -32.57 -0.36 -4.90
C ASP A 323 -32.47 -0.02 -6.39
N GLY A 324 -31.26 0.00 -6.96
CA GLY A 324 -30.99 0.47 -8.32
C GLY A 324 -30.79 1.98 -8.42
N GLY A 325 -30.90 2.73 -7.32
CA GLY A 325 -30.70 4.17 -7.26
C GLY A 325 -29.25 4.57 -7.57
N THR A 326 -29.10 5.72 -8.22
CA THR A 326 -27.80 6.27 -8.65
C THR A 326 -27.36 7.49 -7.83
N GLU A 327 -28.29 8.12 -7.13
CA GLU A 327 -28.07 9.33 -6.34
C GLU A 327 -27.47 8.98 -4.98
N LEU A 328 -26.59 9.85 -4.48
CA LEU A 328 -26.16 9.82 -3.10
C LEU A 328 -27.35 10.28 -2.26
N ILE A 329 -28.10 9.34 -1.68
CA ILE A 329 -29.16 9.71 -0.74
C ILE A 329 -28.47 10.42 0.43
N ALA A 330 -28.66 11.74 0.53
CA ALA A 330 -28.23 12.50 1.68
C ALA A 330 -28.96 11.93 2.90
N ALA A 331 -28.23 11.50 3.93
CA ALA A 331 -28.86 11.19 5.19
C ALA A 331 -29.52 12.48 5.71
N GLU A 332 -30.84 12.56 5.63
CA GLU A 332 -31.64 13.64 6.25
C GLU A 332 -31.38 13.76 7.75
#